data_AF-A0A552UT81-F1
#
_entry.id   AF-A0A552UT81-F1
#
_cell.length_a   1.000
_cell.length_b   1.000
_cell.length_c   1.000
_cell.angle_alpha   90.00
_cell.angle_beta   90.00
_cell.angle_gamma   90.00
#
_symmetry.space_group_name_H-M   'P 1'
#
loop_
_entity.id
_entity.type
_entity.pdbx_description
1 polymer ?
#
loop_
_entity_poly.entity_id
_entity_poly.type
_entity_poly.pdbx_seq_one_letter_code
_entity_poly.pdbx_strand_id
1 'polypeptide(L)'
;MDLVTEELLGDCQIFEQESFHDCTKRYDGFGKDLYRIIAQKLPEIFKHLTFYKAVGITGKCAGIIVGNSSVAIYQKNGKTISIELDYYDVIGIWNFDGLLFETGGWSDTPYEDAIDFIEKNF
;
A
#
# COMPACT_ATOMS: atom_id res chain seq x y z
N MET A 1 -4.81 -11.48 12.03
CA MET A 1 -5.06 -10.20 11.35
C MET A 1 -6.31 -9.60 11.98
N ASP A 2 -6.46 -8.28 12.07
CA ASP A 2 -7.71 -7.69 12.58
C ASP A 2 -8.72 -7.49 11.42
N LEU A 3 -9.99 -7.27 11.76
CA LEU A 3 -11.08 -7.18 10.77
C LEU A 3 -10.87 -6.04 9.78
N VAL A 4 -10.31 -4.90 10.21
CA VAL A 4 -10.09 -3.72 9.36
C VAL A 4 -9.01 -4.01 8.33
N THR A 5 -7.94 -4.69 8.75
CA THR A 5 -6.87 -5.13 7.85
C THR A 5 -7.39 -6.15 6.84
N GLU A 6 -8.20 -7.13 7.28
CA GLU A 6 -8.82 -8.11 6.39
C GLU A 6 -9.73 -7.44 5.36
N GLU A 7 -10.49 -6.42 5.77
CA GLU A 7 -11.31 -5.64 4.86
C GLU A 7 -10.42 -4.95 3.81
N LEU A 8 -9.36 -4.25 4.24
CA LEU A 8 -8.49 -3.44 3.35
C LEU A 8 -7.68 -4.28 2.36
N LEU A 9 -7.34 -5.51 2.71
CA LEU A 9 -6.66 -6.42 1.79
C LEU A 9 -7.64 -7.14 0.85
N GLY A 10 -8.94 -7.14 1.18
CA GLY A 10 -9.96 -7.88 0.47
C GLY A 10 -9.79 -9.40 0.60
N ASP A 11 -10.66 -10.15 -0.07
CA ASP A 11 -10.70 -11.62 0.02
C ASP A 11 -10.35 -12.35 -1.27
N CYS A 12 -9.83 -11.64 -2.28
CA CYS A 12 -9.41 -12.21 -3.56
C CYS A 12 -8.05 -12.93 -3.50
N GLN A 13 -7.17 -12.48 -2.62
CA GLN A 13 -5.80 -12.98 -2.46
C GLN A 13 -5.54 -13.38 -1.01
N ILE A 14 -4.52 -14.22 -0.82
CA ILE A 14 -4.00 -14.58 0.50
C ILE A 14 -2.80 -13.67 0.74
N PHE A 15 -2.81 -12.95 1.84
CA PHE A 15 -1.74 -12.03 2.21
C PHE A 15 -0.97 -12.52 3.44
N GLU A 16 0.34 -12.31 3.40
CA GLU A 16 1.23 -12.47 4.54
C GLU A 16 1.88 -11.14 4.88
N GLN A 17 1.98 -10.87 6.17
CA GLN A 17 2.74 -9.74 6.67
C GLN A 17 4.23 -9.96 6.38
N GLU A 18 4.93 -8.92 5.96
CA GLU A 18 6.38 -8.91 5.77
C GLU A 18 7.03 -7.74 6.51
N SER A 19 8.33 -7.84 6.74
CA SER A 19 9.09 -6.71 7.28
C SER A 19 9.33 -5.67 6.19
N PHE A 20 9.53 -4.40 6.57
CA PHE A 20 9.94 -3.36 5.62
C PHE A 20 11.24 -3.75 4.87
N HIS A 21 12.17 -4.40 5.55
CA HIS A 21 13.42 -4.88 4.95
C HIS A 21 13.18 -5.95 3.88
N ASP A 22 12.31 -6.93 4.15
CA ASP A 22 11.97 -7.96 3.17
C ASP A 22 11.17 -7.39 2.00
N CYS A 23 10.24 -6.47 2.29
CA CYS A 23 9.48 -5.74 1.30
C CYS A 23 10.42 -5.00 0.33
N THR A 24 11.35 -4.19 0.83
CA THR A 24 12.29 -3.43 -0.03
C THR A 24 13.31 -4.28 -0.77
N LYS A 25 13.52 -5.54 -0.37
CA LYS A 25 14.32 -6.51 -1.12
C LYS A 25 13.54 -7.19 -2.23
N ARG A 26 12.27 -7.49 -1.97
CA ARG A 26 11.38 -8.22 -2.87
C ARG A 26 10.76 -7.31 -3.93
N TYR A 27 10.26 -6.15 -3.50
CA TYR A 27 9.53 -5.21 -4.32
C TYR A 27 10.50 -4.27 -5.05
N ASP A 28 10.56 -4.39 -6.38
CA ASP A 28 11.41 -3.57 -7.25
C ASP A 28 10.64 -2.82 -8.35
N GLY A 29 9.31 -2.82 -8.25
CA GLY A 29 8.38 -2.19 -9.20
C GLY A 29 8.27 -0.66 -9.07
N PHE A 30 7.23 -0.12 -9.68
CA PHE A 30 6.94 1.32 -9.65
C PHE A 30 6.63 1.83 -8.24
N GLY A 31 7.12 3.02 -7.88
CA GLY A 31 6.90 3.54 -6.53
C GLY A 31 7.73 2.85 -5.43
N LYS A 32 8.69 1.97 -5.75
CA LYS A 32 9.51 1.24 -4.75
C LYS A 32 10.21 2.09 -3.70
N ASP A 33 10.51 3.35 -4.03
CA ASP A 33 11.15 4.28 -3.09
C ASP A 33 10.14 5.02 -2.20
N LEU A 34 8.83 4.90 -2.45
CA LEU A 34 7.78 5.65 -1.74
C LEU A 34 7.86 5.42 -0.24
N TYR A 35 7.99 4.16 0.21
CA TYR A 35 8.07 3.87 1.64
C TYR A 35 9.31 4.47 2.31
N ARG A 36 10.45 4.55 1.60
CA ARG A 36 11.64 5.24 2.10
C ARG A 36 11.41 6.74 2.19
N ILE A 37 10.73 7.32 1.20
CA ILE A 37 10.36 8.73 1.20
C ILE A 37 9.38 9.03 2.34
N ILE A 38 8.38 8.18 2.59
CA ILE A 38 7.47 8.28 3.74
C ILE A 38 8.26 8.19 5.05
N ALA A 39 9.21 7.25 5.18
CA ALA A 39 10.05 7.15 6.37
C ALA A 39 10.85 8.43 6.66
N GLN A 40 11.27 9.14 5.62
CA GLN A 40 12.05 10.37 5.73
C GLN A 40 11.18 11.60 5.99
N LYS A 41 10.08 11.76 5.24
CA LYS A 41 9.23 12.95 5.27
C LYS A 41 8.12 12.88 6.32
N LEU A 42 7.56 11.69 6.53
CA LEU A 42 6.41 11.42 7.40
C LEU A 42 6.72 10.27 8.39
N PRO A 43 7.77 10.37 9.23
CA PRO A 43 8.23 9.28 10.09
C PRO A 43 7.16 8.81 11.08
N GLU A 44 6.28 9.72 11.51
CA GLU A 44 5.16 9.43 12.40
C GLU A 44 4.08 8.57 11.75
N ILE A 45 3.94 8.62 10.42
CA ILE A 45 3.06 7.73 9.66
C ILE A 45 3.78 6.40 9.43
N PHE A 46 5.04 6.46 8.99
CA PHE A 46 5.84 5.28 8.68
C PHE A 46 5.90 4.27 9.83
N LYS A 47 6.05 4.73 11.07
CA LYS A 47 6.14 3.85 12.24
C LYS A 47 4.87 3.02 12.52
N HIS A 48 3.74 3.37 11.90
CA HIS A 48 2.47 2.66 12.02
C HIS A 48 2.08 1.93 10.72
N LEU A 49 2.99 1.87 9.73
CA LEU A 49 2.78 1.05 8.55
C LEU A 49 3.09 -0.41 8.84
N THR A 50 2.17 -1.28 8.44
CA THR A 50 2.37 -2.73 8.40
C THR A 50 2.37 -3.18 6.95
N PHE A 51 3.37 -3.94 6.53
CA PHE A 51 3.60 -4.33 5.14
C PHE A 51 3.09 -5.74 4.88
N TYR A 52 2.52 -5.97 3.69
CA TYR A 52 1.95 -7.22 3.25
C TYR A 52 2.34 -7.53 1.80
N LYS A 53 2.39 -8.83 1.50
CA LYS A 53 2.54 -9.38 0.16
C LYS A 53 1.47 -10.42 -0.11
N ALA A 54 1.01 -10.51 -1.35
CA ALA A 54 0.19 -11.62 -1.79
C ALA A 54 1.06 -12.89 -1.92
N VAL A 55 0.57 -14.01 -1.41
CA VAL A 55 1.23 -15.33 -1.48
C VAL A 55 0.37 -16.38 -2.18
N GLY A 56 -0.87 -16.04 -2.51
CA GLY A 56 -1.82 -16.95 -3.15
C GLY A 56 -3.09 -16.24 -3.59
N ILE A 57 -3.94 -16.98 -4.31
CA ILE A 57 -5.30 -16.58 -4.68
C ILE A 57 -6.31 -17.42 -3.90
N THR A 58 -7.46 -16.83 -3.56
CA THR A 58 -8.55 -17.55 -2.88
C THR A 58 -9.50 -18.24 -3.84
N GLY A 59 -9.52 -17.82 -5.11
CA GLY A 59 -10.47 -18.28 -6.13
C GLY A 59 -11.85 -17.59 -6.09
N LYS A 60 -12.04 -16.60 -5.21
CA LYS A 60 -13.30 -15.84 -5.11
C LYS A 60 -13.47 -14.79 -6.21
N CYS A 61 -12.36 -14.32 -6.78
CA CYS A 61 -12.33 -13.25 -7.78
C CYS A 61 -11.71 -13.77 -9.07
N ALA A 62 -12.32 -13.43 -10.22
CA ALA A 62 -11.80 -13.77 -11.53
C ALA A 62 -10.74 -12.76 -11.99
N GLY A 63 -9.72 -13.21 -12.73
CA GLY A 63 -8.71 -12.34 -13.33
C GLY A 63 -7.59 -11.86 -12.39
N ILE A 64 -7.55 -12.39 -11.16
CA ILE A 64 -6.50 -12.04 -10.19
C ILE A 64 -5.25 -12.90 -10.42
N ILE A 65 -4.11 -12.23 -10.50
CA ILE A 65 -2.79 -12.87 -10.57
C ILE A 65 -2.06 -12.57 -9.26
N VAL A 66 -1.33 -13.55 -8.71
CA VAL A 66 -0.39 -13.26 -7.62
C VAL A 66 0.75 -12.45 -8.21
N GLY A 67 0.65 -11.13 -8.05
CA GLY A 67 1.66 -10.18 -8.51
C GLY A 67 2.75 -9.95 -7.47
N ASN A 68 3.80 -9.26 -7.90
CA ASN A 68 4.83 -8.76 -6.99
C ASN A 68 4.44 -7.45 -6.31
N SER A 69 3.18 -7.00 -6.39
CA SER A 69 2.69 -5.77 -5.76
C SER A 69 3.01 -5.73 -4.26
N SER A 70 3.05 -4.52 -3.72
CA SER A 70 3.24 -4.30 -2.28
C SER A 70 2.02 -3.59 -1.72
N VAL A 71 1.60 -4.00 -0.53
CA VAL A 71 0.55 -3.31 0.22
C VAL A 71 1.09 -2.93 1.59
N ALA A 72 0.85 -1.69 2.02
CA ALA A 72 1.11 -1.25 3.38
C ALA A 72 -0.15 -0.64 3.98
N ILE A 73 -0.48 -1.02 5.21
CA ILE A 73 -1.65 -0.50 5.92
C ILE A 73 -1.16 0.37 7.07
N TYR A 74 -1.66 1.61 7.12
CA TYR A 74 -1.55 2.51 8.28
C TYR A 74 -2.78 2.37 9.14
N GLN A 75 -2.60 2.26 10.45
CA GLN A 75 -3.70 2.27 11.42
C GLN A 75 -3.28 2.96 12.71
N LYS A 76 -3.90 4.10 13.01
CA LYS A 76 -3.65 4.87 14.25
C LYS A 76 -4.83 5.78 14.57
N ASN A 77 -5.21 5.87 15.85
CA ASN A 77 -6.25 6.79 16.34
C ASN A 77 -7.58 6.71 15.55
N GLY A 78 -7.96 5.52 15.11
CA GLY A 78 -9.19 5.29 14.33
C GLY A 78 -9.11 5.70 12.85
N LYS A 79 -7.98 6.21 12.36
CA LYS A 79 -7.74 6.42 10.93
C LYS A 79 -7.06 5.19 10.32
N THR A 80 -7.51 4.79 9.13
CA THR A 80 -6.89 3.72 8.35
C THR A 80 -6.73 4.11 6.88
N ILE A 81 -5.61 3.68 6.28
CA ILE A 81 -5.39 3.68 4.83
C ILE A 81 -4.62 2.44 4.40
N SER A 82 -4.93 1.98 3.20
CA SER A 82 -4.07 1.11 2.41
C SER A 82 -3.25 1.96 1.44
N ILE A 83 -1.96 1.64 1.31
CA ILE A 83 -1.05 2.13 0.28
C ILE A 83 -0.69 0.91 -0.57
N GLU A 84 -1.13 0.89 -1.80
CA GLU A 84 -0.86 -0.18 -2.75
C GLU A 84 0.11 0.32 -3.82
N LEU A 85 1.20 -0.42 -4.00
CA LEU A 85 2.15 -0.23 -5.08
C LEU A 85 1.93 -1.34 -6.09
N ASP A 86 1.23 -1.03 -7.17
CA ASP A 86 1.18 -1.93 -8.32
C ASP A 86 2.59 -2.07 -8.91
N TYR A 87 2.89 -3.24 -9.46
CA TYR A 87 4.24 -3.48 -9.98
C TYR A 87 4.63 -2.55 -11.12
N TYR A 88 3.67 -2.11 -11.95
CA TYR A 88 3.95 -1.48 -13.24
C TYR A 88 3.97 0.03 -13.19
N ASP A 89 2.90 0.68 -12.74
CA ASP A 89 2.78 2.13 -12.90
C ASP A 89 1.82 2.84 -11.94
N VAL A 90 1.26 2.18 -10.92
CA VAL A 90 0.26 2.79 -10.03
C VAL A 90 0.69 2.79 -8.56
N ILE A 91 0.47 3.93 -7.92
CA ILE A 91 0.41 4.09 -6.46
C ILE A 91 -1.04 4.39 -6.10
N GLY A 92 -1.71 3.45 -5.45
CA GLY A 92 -3.07 3.60 -4.93
C GLY A 92 -3.04 3.90 -3.43
N ILE A 93 -3.86 4.85 -2.98
CA ILE A 93 -4.06 5.17 -1.56
C ILE A 93 -5.54 5.26 -1.29
N TRP A 94 -6.07 4.40 -0.42
CA TRP A 94 -7.51 4.31 -0.24
C TRP A 94 -7.92 3.78 1.14
N ASN A 95 -9.19 3.97 1.48
CA ASN A 95 -9.83 3.36 2.66
C ASN A 95 -11.34 3.11 2.43
N PHE A 96 -12.03 2.54 3.42
CA PHE A 96 -13.47 2.27 3.35
C PHE A 96 -14.39 3.46 3.60
N ASP A 97 -13.84 4.59 4.05
CA ASP A 97 -14.61 5.83 4.26
C ASP A 97 -14.85 6.59 2.94
N GLY A 98 -14.55 5.96 1.80
CA GLY A 98 -14.70 6.54 0.47
C GLY A 98 -13.50 7.40 0.02
N LEU A 99 -12.39 7.34 0.73
CA LEU A 99 -11.14 7.96 0.30
C LEU A 99 -10.51 7.07 -0.78
N LEU A 100 -10.27 7.64 -1.96
CA LEU A 100 -9.52 7.01 -3.04
C LEU A 100 -8.66 8.07 -3.73
N PHE A 101 -7.36 7.78 -3.83
CA PHE A 101 -6.40 8.56 -4.57
C PHE A 101 -5.47 7.63 -5.33
N GLU A 102 -5.20 7.98 -6.58
CA GLU A 102 -4.27 7.25 -7.43
C GLU A 102 -3.34 8.24 -8.12
N THR A 103 -2.06 7.89 -8.16
CA THR A 103 -1.06 8.54 -9.00
C THR A 103 -0.18 7.47 -9.62
N GLY A 104 0.58 7.80 -10.65
CA GLY A 104 1.23 6.77 -11.43
C GLY A 104 2.15 7.29 -12.52
N GLY A 105 2.44 6.44 -13.49
CA GLY A 105 3.26 6.78 -14.66
C GLY A 105 2.70 7.93 -15.52
N TRP A 106 1.46 8.37 -15.26
CA TRP A 106 0.84 9.54 -15.88
C TRP A 106 1.13 10.87 -15.16
N SER A 107 1.71 10.83 -13.96
CA SER A 107 2.16 12.04 -13.25
C SER A 107 3.64 12.28 -13.49
N ASP A 108 4.01 13.56 -13.61
CA ASP A 108 5.42 13.99 -13.64
C ASP A 108 6.07 13.87 -12.25
N THR A 109 5.27 13.83 -11.18
CA THR A 109 5.71 13.85 -9.77
C THR A 109 4.92 12.88 -8.88
N PRO A 110 4.83 11.59 -9.22
CA PRO A 110 3.95 10.63 -8.55
C PRO A 110 4.30 10.43 -7.07
N TYR A 111 5.58 10.53 -6.71
CA TYR A 111 6.01 10.43 -5.31
C TYR A 111 5.57 11.65 -4.50
N GLU A 112 5.75 12.85 -5.05
CA GLU A 112 5.31 14.09 -4.41
C GLU A 112 3.80 14.10 -4.23
N ASP A 113 3.03 13.74 -5.28
CA ASP A 113 1.58 13.72 -5.22
C ASP A 113 1.07 12.78 -4.11
N ALA A 114 1.66 11.58 -4.02
CA ALA A 114 1.32 10.60 -2.99
C ALA A 114 1.68 11.11 -1.57
N ILE A 115 2.85 11.71 -1.40
CA ILE A 115 3.27 12.26 -0.10
C ILE A 115 2.37 13.42 0.33
N ASP A 116 2.10 14.35 -0.57
CA ASP A 116 1.20 15.49 -0.35
C ASP A 116 -0.19 15.02 0.08
N PHE A 117 -0.69 13.96 -0.58
CA PHE A 117 -1.98 13.38 -0.23
C PHE A 117 -1.98 12.76 1.17
N ILE A 118 -0.95 11.98 1.52
CA ILE A 118 -0.84 11.36 2.85
C ILE A 118 -0.75 12.45 3.92
N GLU A 119 0.13 13.44 3.75
CA GLU A 119 0.35 14.52 4.73
C GLU A 119 -0.91 15.36 4.98
N LYS A 120 -1.71 15.63 3.94
CA LYS A 120 -2.95 16.43 4.08
C LYS A 120 -4.06 15.67 4.80
N ASN A 121 -4.06 14.34 4.78
CA ASN A 121 -5.17 13.53 5.26
C ASN A 121 -4.87 12.73 6.54
N PHE A 122 -3.59 12.47 6.87
CA PHE A 122 -3.18 11.55 7.95
C PHE A 122 -2.11 12.14 8.87
#